data_AF-A0A7S0XQV2-F1
#
_entry.id   AF-A0A7S0XQV2-F1
#
_cell.length_a   1.000
_cell.length_b   1.000
_cell.length_c   1.000
_cell.angle_alpha   90.00
_cell.angle_beta   90.00
_cell.angle_gamma   90.00
#
_symmetry.space_group_name_H-M   'P 1'
#
loop_
_entity.id
_entity.type
_entity.pdbx_description
1 polymer ?
#
loop_
_entity_poly.entity_id
_entity_poly.type
_entity_poly.pdbx_seq_one_letter_code
_entity_poly.pdbx_strand_id
1 'polypeptide(L)'
;MSQFSAQDREALTRLAKQPYDQQAKQFMNAYWVRKVGFDSDPGACEKIWGYTHKFIKLDKRNGKEGCELDEFEAHQFLEKEVGAMTVKDMRAALSEISSLDFSQKMSLVEFLLFHYKISDWAYLVHWSPAGSAAQRRMLVDVQAQMSYAQDALGVATTKAEESKVEADKAAVAAEASAQAASASQVAAREQHEATLELEAQEKAKADALAAEQVKANDESLSTVKRNKAKAQLAILKSEDSQPLRRARITQEAAERKAVKAARAAQTAAVAAKKAKDLAETAAAAAERAMAEADKEVEELTDKLEEAKAACAGSGTEDGTFWWLDREFEESLKFMGPKQRAKAEAARAASRDKAAAGP
;
A
#
# COMPACT_ATOMS: atom_id res chain seq x y z
N MET A 1 40.73 -21.46 -33.25
CA MET A 1 41.29 -20.09 -33.12
C MET A 1 40.24 -19.27 -32.40
N SER A 2 40.55 -18.71 -31.23
CA SER A 2 39.57 -17.94 -30.44
C SER A 2 39.08 -16.78 -31.32
N GLN A 3 37.81 -16.82 -31.73
CA GLN A 3 37.17 -15.77 -32.54
C GLN A 3 37.11 -14.42 -31.81
N PHE A 4 37.48 -14.39 -30.53
CA PHE A 4 37.33 -13.26 -29.64
C PHE A 4 38.63 -12.96 -28.91
N SER A 5 38.94 -11.66 -28.82
CA SER A 5 40.12 -11.13 -28.14
C SER A 5 39.96 -11.18 -26.61
N ALA A 6 41.07 -11.05 -25.87
CA ALA A 6 41.00 -10.92 -24.41
C ALA A 6 40.26 -9.64 -23.97
N GLN A 7 40.33 -8.58 -24.78
CA GLN A 7 39.63 -7.31 -24.53
C GLN A 7 38.11 -7.49 -24.69
N ASP A 8 37.67 -8.27 -25.67
CA ASP A 8 36.25 -8.53 -25.92
C ASP A 8 35.64 -9.25 -24.70
N ARG A 9 36.36 -10.24 -24.14
CA ARG A 9 35.94 -10.97 -22.95
C ARG A 9 35.86 -10.08 -21.71
N GLU A 10 36.88 -9.23 -21.49
CA GLU A 10 36.88 -8.29 -20.37
C GLU A 10 35.69 -7.32 -20.44
N ALA A 11 35.39 -6.83 -21.64
CA ALA A 11 34.29 -5.90 -21.85
C ALA A 11 32.91 -6.60 -21.76
N LEU A 12 32.79 -7.89 -22.12
CA LEU A 12 31.61 -8.70 -21.81
C LEU A 12 31.42 -8.89 -20.30
N THR A 13 32.48 -9.23 -19.55
CA THR A 13 32.42 -9.32 -18.08
C THR A 13 32.02 -7.99 -17.44
N ARG A 14 32.44 -6.87 -18.04
CA ARG A 14 32.04 -5.53 -17.56
C ARG A 14 30.56 -5.27 -17.79
N LEU A 15 30.02 -5.68 -18.94
CA LEU A 15 28.60 -5.58 -19.26
C LEU A 15 27.76 -6.49 -18.35
N ALA A 16 28.20 -7.72 -18.12
CA ALA A 16 27.53 -8.68 -17.21
C ALA A 16 27.44 -8.17 -15.76
N LYS A 17 28.34 -7.28 -15.34
CA LYS A 17 28.32 -6.65 -14.01
C LYS A 17 27.45 -5.40 -13.91
N GLN A 18 26.86 -4.94 -15.01
CA GLN A 18 25.89 -3.85 -14.96
C GLN A 18 24.55 -4.34 -14.41
N PRO A 19 23.65 -3.44 -13.98
CA PRO A 19 22.29 -3.81 -13.61
C PRO A 19 21.53 -4.52 -14.75
N TYR A 20 20.59 -5.38 -14.40
CA TYR A 20 19.85 -6.18 -15.39
C TYR A 20 19.12 -5.33 -16.45
N ASP A 21 18.61 -4.15 -16.11
CA ASP A 21 17.95 -3.25 -17.06
C ASP A 21 18.95 -2.68 -18.08
N GLN A 22 20.15 -2.30 -17.64
CA GLN A 22 21.22 -1.79 -18.52
C GLN A 22 21.75 -2.89 -19.45
N GLN A 23 21.89 -4.11 -18.93
CA GLN A 23 22.19 -5.31 -19.71
C GLN A 23 21.17 -5.53 -20.84
N ALA A 24 19.87 -5.45 -20.51
CA ALA A 24 18.79 -5.60 -21.48
C ALA A 24 18.78 -4.48 -22.52
N LYS A 25 18.90 -3.22 -22.10
CA LYS A 25 18.93 -2.03 -22.98
C LYS A 25 20.08 -2.12 -23.99
N GLN A 26 21.29 -2.45 -23.53
CA GLN A 26 22.46 -2.62 -24.41
C GLN A 26 22.23 -3.73 -25.45
N PHE A 27 21.67 -4.87 -25.03
CA PHE A 27 21.35 -5.98 -25.92
C PHE A 27 20.30 -5.61 -26.97
N MET A 28 19.20 -4.97 -26.54
CA MET A 28 18.13 -4.53 -27.42
C MET A 28 18.63 -3.50 -28.43
N ASN A 29 19.43 -2.53 -27.98
CA ASN A 29 20.00 -1.51 -28.87
C ASN A 29 20.95 -2.12 -29.92
N ALA A 30 21.80 -3.07 -29.52
CA ALA A 30 22.75 -3.70 -30.44
C ALA A 30 22.04 -4.55 -31.51
N TYR A 31 20.99 -5.28 -31.13
CA TYR A 31 20.29 -6.20 -32.04
C TYR A 31 18.91 -5.69 -32.51
N TRP A 32 18.70 -4.37 -32.45
CA TRP A 32 17.41 -3.74 -32.79
C TRP A 32 16.94 -4.08 -34.21
N VAL A 33 17.80 -3.81 -35.21
CA VAL A 33 17.53 -4.11 -36.62
C VAL A 33 18.16 -5.44 -37.05
N ARG A 34 19.24 -5.86 -36.39
CA ARG A 34 20.10 -6.97 -36.82
C ARG A 34 19.81 -8.25 -36.04
N LYS A 35 19.79 -9.39 -36.75
CA LYS A 35 19.61 -10.76 -36.24
C LYS A 35 18.26 -11.02 -35.58
N VAL A 36 17.97 -10.36 -34.45
CA VAL A 36 16.73 -10.56 -33.69
C VAL A 36 15.59 -9.73 -34.26
N GLY A 37 15.88 -8.51 -34.76
CA GLY A 37 14.89 -7.72 -35.50
C GLY A 37 13.75 -7.22 -34.62
N PHE A 38 14.08 -6.66 -33.45
CA PHE A 38 13.12 -6.12 -32.48
C PHE A 38 12.18 -5.05 -33.05
N ASP A 39 12.61 -4.32 -34.08
CA ASP A 39 11.76 -3.37 -34.81
C ASP A 39 10.50 -4.03 -35.42
N SER A 40 10.61 -5.29 -35.85
CA SER A 40 9.52 -6.02 -36.50
C SER A 40 8.81 -7.04 -35.60
N ASP A 41 9.34 -7.32 -34.40
CA ASP A 41 8.74 -8.25 -33.43
C ASP A 41 8.59 -7.60 -32.03
N PRO A 42 7.49 -6.87 -31.79
CA PRO A 42 7.18 -6.32 -30.47
C PRO A 42 7.06 -7.38 -29.36
N GLY A 43 6.75 -8.64 -29.73
CA GLY A 43 6.63 -9.74 -28.79
C GLY A 43 7.98 -10.18 -28.22
N ALA A 44 9.07 -10.04 -28.99
CA ALA A 44 10.42 -10.32 -28.52
C ALA A 44 10.90 -9.26 -27.50
N CYS A 45 10.56 -7.99 -27.70
CA CYS A 45 10.84 -6.93 -26.73
C CYS A 45 10.14 -7.19 -25.39
N GLU A 46 8.85 -7.54 -25.43
CA GLU A 46 8.07 -7.84 -24.22
C GLU A 46 8.59 -9.07 -23.47
N LYS A 47 9.13 -10.07 -24.18
CA LYS A 47 9.80 -11.22 -23.55
C LYS A 47 11.06 -10.81 -22.80
N ILE A 48 11.91 -9.96 -23.38
CA ILE A 48 13.14 -9.48 -22.72
C ILE A 48 12.79 -8.66 -21.48
N TRP A 49 11.80 -7.77 -21.61
CA TRP A 49 11.24 -7.04 -20.47
C TRP A 49 10.80 -7.99 -19.35
N GLY A 50 10.03 -9.02 -19.71
CA GLY A 50 9.56 -10.07 -18.78
C GLY A 50 10.69 -10.88 -18.14
N TYR A 51 11.73 -11.26 -18.90
CA TYR A 51 12.90 -11.94 -18.36
C TYR A 51 13.63 -11.08 -17.34
N THR A 52 13.85 -9.80 -17.65
CA THR A 52 14.53 -8.86 -16.74
C THR A 52 13.80 -8.73 -15.40
N HIS A 53 12.47 -8.60 -15.42
CA HIS A 53 11.67 -8.52 -14.18
C HIS A 53 11.67 -9.84 -13.39
N LYS A 54 11.73 -10.98 -14.08
CA LYS A 54 11.87 -12.29 -13.43
C LYS A 54 13.24 -12.44 -12.77
N PHE A 55 14.32 -11.99 -13.43
CA PHE A 55 15.66 -11.94 -12.82
C PHE A 55 15.65 -11.06 -11.57
N ILE A 56 15.13 -9.83 -11.66
CA ILE A 56 15.00 -8.91 -10.51
C ILE A 56 14.20 -9.55 -9.35
N LYS A 57 13.14 -10.30 -9.66
CA LYS A 57 12.32 -10.98 -8.66
C LYS A 57 13.01 -12.19 -8.02
N LEU A 58 13.89 -12.87 -8.76
CA LEU A 58 14.60 -14.06 -8.31
C LEU A 58 15.86 -13.70 -7.52
N ASP A 59 16.56 -12.62 -7.88
CA ASP A 59 17.67 -12.08 -7.09
C ASP A 59 17.15 -11.45 -5.79
N LYS A 60 17.04 -12.28 -4.76
CA LYS A 60 16.54 -11.84 -3.44
C LYS A 60 17.54 -10.95 -2.70
N ARG A 61 18.80 -10.92 -3.14
CA ARG A 61 19.89 -10.25 -2.43
C ARG A 61 20.03 -8.81 -2.89
N ASN A 62 20.06 -8.59 -4.19
CA ASN A 62 20.32 -7.27 -4.79
C ASN A 62 19.14 -6.75 -5.63
N GLY A 63 18.20 -7.61 -6.04
CA GLY A 63 16.98 -7.22 -6.73
C GLY A 63 17.24 -6.38 -7.99
N LYS A 64 16.74 -5.13 -8.00
CA LYS A 64 16.86 -4.20 -9.15
C LYS A 64 18.33 -3.80 -9.40
N GLU A 65 19.16 -3.81 -8.38
CA GLU A 65 20.60 -3.49 -8.47
C GLU A 65 21.47 -4.73 -8.74
N GLY A 66 20.84 -5.90 -8.90
CA GLY A 66 21.51 -7.15 -9.24
C GLY A 66 22.09 -7.17 -10.65
N CYS A 67 23.07 -8.04 -10.85
CA CYS A 67 23.78 -8.20 -12.11
C CYS A 67 23.84 -9.65 -12.62
N GLU A 68 23.83 -10.64 -11.71
CA GLU A 68 24.03 -12.06 -12.02
C GLU A 68 23.23 -12.92 -11.03
N LEU A 69 22.56 -13.97 -11.52
CA LEU A 69 21.87 -14.95 -10.68
C LEU A 69 22.81 -16.07 -10.23
N ASP A 70 22.58 -16.60 -9.04
CA ASP A 70 23.28 -17.80 -8.58
C ASP A 70 22.75 -19.08 -9.26
N GLU A 71 23.44 -20.22 -9.10
CA GLU A 71 23.06 -21.50 -9.73
C GLU A 71 21.61 -21.93 -9.39
N PHE A 72 21.14 -21.63 -8.18
CA PHE A 72 19.83 -22.05 -7.71
C PHE A 72 18.71 -21.14 -8.24
N GLU A 73 18.93 -19.84 -8.27
CA GLU A 73 18.05 -18.84 -8.87
C GLU A 73 17.99 -19.01 -10.39
N ALA A 74 19.12 -19.25 -11.03
CA ALA A 74 19.21 -19.53 -12.46
C ALA A 74 18.45 -20.82 -12.83
N HIS A 75 18.55 -21.87 -12.02
CA HIS A 75 17.76 -23.09 -12.20
C HIS A 75 16.25 -22.81 -12.16
N GLN A 76 15.78 -22.10 -11.13
CA GLN A 76 14.35 -21.74 -11.02
C GLN A 76 13.86 -20.90 -12.19
N PHE A 77 14.72 -20.05 -12.75
CA PHE A 77 14.40 -19.27 -13.94
C PHE A 77 14.28 -20.17 -15.17
N LEU A 78 15.28 -21.01 -15.42
CA LEU A 78 15.35 -21.87 -16.61
C LEU A 78 14.22 -22.92 -16.64
N GLU A 79 13.86 -23.49 -15.49
CA GLU A 79 12.73 -24.43 -15.37
C GLU A 79 11.40 -23.81 -15.84
N LYS A 80 11.20 -22.52 -15.57
CA LYS A 80 9.96 -21.81 -15.91
C LYS A 80 9.92 -21.37 -17.38
N GLU A 81 11.04 -20.92 -17.93
CA GLU A 81 11.06 -20.29 -19.26
C GLU A 81 11.51 -21.21 -20.39
N VAL A 82 12.47 -22.10 -20.13
CA VAL A 82 13.02 -23.03 -21.14
C VAL A 82 12.39 -24.42 -21.01
N GLY A 83 11.88 -24.75 -19.83
CA GLY A 83 11.18 -25.99 -19.52
C GLY A 83 11.94 -26.85 -18.50
N ALA A 84 11.29 -27.92 -18.03
CA ALA A 84 11.87 -28.83 -17.05
C ALA A 84 13.15 -29.47 -17.60
N MET A 85 14.28 -29.19 -16.96
CA MET A 85 15.59 -29.73 -17.31
C MET A 85 16.19 -30.40 -16.08
N THR A 86 16.98 -31.45 -16.30
CA THR A 86 17.68 -32.09 -15.16
C THR A 86 18.80 -31.17 -14.67
N VAL A 87 19.22 -31.29 -13.41
CA VAL A 87 20.36 -30.53 -12.85
C VAL A 87 21.63 -30.71 -13.71
N LYS A 88 21.81 -31.87 -14.35
CA LYS A 88 22.93 -32.15 -15.25
C LYS A 88 22.82 -31.35 -16.55
N ASP A 89 21.64 -31.31 -17.15
CA ASP A 89 21.40 -30.54 -18.39
C ASP A 89 21.44 -29.04 -18.12
N MET A 90 20.97 -28.60 -16.95
CA MET A 90 21.07 -27.22 -16.48
C MET A 90 22.53 -26.82 -16.23
N ARG A 91 23.35 -27.66 -15.59
CA ARG A 91 24.79 -27.40 -15.44
C ARG A 91 25.53 -27.41 -16.77
N ALA A 92 25.09 -28.22 -17.73
CA ALA A 92 25.64 -28.19 -19.08
C ALA A 92 25.27 -26.87 -19.79
N ALA A 93 24.01 -26.44 -19.71
CA ALA A 93 23.54 -25.16 -20.25
C ALA A 93 24.20 -23.96 -19.55
N LEU A 94 24.30 -23.96 -18.23
CA LEU A 94 25.01 -22.94 -17.46
C LEU A 94 26.50 -22.96 -17.77
N SER A 95 27.13 -24.12 -17.93
CA SER A 95 28.53 -24.21 -18.35
C SER A 95 28.73 -23.71 -19.78
N GLU A 96 27.72 -23.79 -20.65
CA GLU A 96 27.74 -23.21 -22.00
C GLU A 96 27.51 -21.70 -21.97
N ILE A 97 26.59 -21.22 -21.14
CA ILE A 97 26.27 -19.79 -20.91
C ILE A 97 27.44 -19.07 -20.21
N SER A 98 27.91 -19.59 -19.08
CA SER A 98 29.07 -19.11 -18.29
C SER A 98 30.42 -19.55 -18.86
N SER A 99 30.45 -20.25 -20.00
CA SER A 99 31.73 -20.54 -20.71
C SER A 99 32.46 -19.27 -21.14
N LEU A 100 31.74 -18.14 -21.16
CA LEU A 100 32.22 -16.85 -21.61
C LEU A 100 33.02 -16.11 -20.51
N ASP A 101 32.66 -16.27 -19.23
CA ASP A 101 33.27 -15.55 -18.10
C ASP A 101 33.79 -16.45 -16.94
N PHE A 102 33.51 -17.76 -16.97
CA PHE A 102 33.86 -18.76 -15.95
C PHE A 102 33.35 -18.47 -14.53
N SER A 103 32.32 -17.63 -14.36
CA SER A 103 31.85 -17.19 -13.03
C SER A 103 30.94 -18.20 -12.31
N GLN A 104 30.49 -19.25 -13.00
CA GLN A 104 29.41 -20.17 -12.58
C GLN A 104 28.09 -19.46 -12.19
N LYS A 105 27.95 -18.19 -12.55
CA LYS A 105 26.73 -17.41 -12.38
C LYS A 105 26.13 -17.12 -13.75
N MET A 106 24.88 -16.65 -13.76
CA MET A 106 24.17 -16.34 -15.00
C MET A 106 23.82 -14.85 -15.03
N SER A 107 24.51 -14.08 -15.86
CA SER A 107 24.08 -12.73 -16.20
C SER A 107 22.90 -12.77 -17.18
N LEU A 108 22.14 -11.67 -17.25
CA LEU A 108 21.03 -11.58 -18.20
C LEU A 108 21.54 -11.57 -19.64
N VAL A 109 22.65 -10.89 -19.93
CA VAL A 109 23.23 -10.84 -21.29
C VAL A 109 23.65 -12.23 -21.77
N GLU A 110 24.30 -13.03 -20.93
CA GLU A 110 24.73 -14.37 -21.32
C GLU A 110 23.52 -15.28 -21.58
N PHE A 111 22.47 -15.18 -20.76
CA PHE A 111 21.21 -15.87 -21.01
C PHE A 111 20.60 -15.45 -22.35
N LEU A 112 20.56 -14.15 -22.67
CA LEU A 112 19.99 -13.65 -23.91
C LEU A 112 20.80 -14.09 -25.14
N LEU A 113 22.13 -14.06 -25.06
CA LEU A 113 23.01 -14.57 -26.12
C LEU A 113 22.77 -16.05 -26.40
N PHE A 114 22.59 -16.86 -25.35
CA PHE A 114 22.27 -18.28 -25.47
C PHE A 114 20.85 -18.52 -26.01
N HIS A 115 19.84 -17.83 -25.48
CA HIS A 115 18.44 -18.00 -25.87
C HIS A 115 18.21 -17.67 -27.36
N TYR A 116 18.82 -16.58 -27.83
CA TYR A 116 18.75 -16.16 -29.24
C TYR A 116 19.83 -16.80 -30.13
N LYS A 117 20.67 -17.68 -29.58
CA LYS A 117 21.75 -18.40 -30.28
C LYS A 117 22.67 -17.45 -31.07
N ILE A 118 23.04 -16.34 -30.44
CA ILE A 118 23.88 -15.32 -31.05
C ILE A 118 25.35 -15.67 -30.81
N SER A 119 26.06 -16.02 -31.89
CA SER A 119 27.47 -16.33 -31.84
C SER A 119 28.40 -15.11 -32.00
N ASP A 120 27.90 -13.98 -32.49
CA ASP A 120 28.68 -12.76 -32.79
C ASP A 120 28.62 -11.73 -31.64
N TRP A 121 29.02 -12.13 -30.43
CA TRP A 121 28.89 -11.28 -29.24
C TRP A 121 29.96 -10.17 -29.16
N ALA A 122 31.05 -10.23 -29.94
CA ALA A 122 31.98 -9.11 -30.07
C ALA A 122 31.30 -7.83 -30.56
N TYR A 123 30.29 -7.97 -31.42
CA TYR A 123 29.50 -6.85 -31.89
C TYR A 123 28.71 -6.17 -30.77
N LEU A 124 28.11 -6.94 -29.85
CA LEU A 124 27.37 -6.40 -28.70
C LEU A 124 28.26 -5.54 -27.80
N VAL A 125 29.47 -6.01 -27.54
CA VAL A 125 30.40 -5.39 -26.60
C VAL A 125 31.05 -4.14 -27.20
N HIS A 126 31.27 -4.12 -28.51
CA HIS A 126 31.79 -2.95 -29.23
C HIS A 126 30.69 -2.02 -29.75
N TRP A 127 29.42 -2.39 -29.57
CA TRP A 127 28.31 -1.54 -29.96
C TRP A 127 28.35 -0.24 -29.13
N SER A 128 28.28 0.88 -29.84
CA SER A 128 28.28 2.21 -29.25
C SER A 128 27.19 3.05 -29.89
N PRO A 129 26.47 3.89 -29.13
CA PRO A 129 25.46 4.77 -29.69
C PRO A 129 26.07 5.77 -30.69
N ALA A 130 25.47 5.89 -31.87
CA ALA A 130 25.89 6.81 -32.93
C ALA A 130 25.46 8.26 -32.66
N GLY A 131 24.64 8.50 -31.63
CA GLY A 131 24.20 9.82 -31.21
C GLY A 131 25.35 10.77 -30.83
N SER A 132 25.06 12.07 -30.82
CA SER A 132 25.94 13.09 -30.27
C SER A 132 26.09 12.93 -28.75
N ALA A 133 27.15 13.52 -28.18
CA ALA A 133 27.33 13.54 -26.73
C ALA A 133 26.16 14.25 -25.99
N ALA A 134 25.52 15.22 -26.65
CA ALA A 134 24.36 15.92 -26.12
C ALA A 134 23.12 15.01 -26.05
N GLN A 135 22.84 14.23 -27.11
CA GLN A 135 21.72 13.28 -27.15
C GLN A 135 21.88 12.18 -26.09
N ARG A 136 23.08 11.62 -25.95
CA ARG A 136 23.36 10.63 -24.89
C ARG A 136 23.14 11.18 -23.49
N ARG A 137 23.49 12.44 -23.26
CA ARG A 137 23.26 13.10 -21.96
C ARG A 137 21.76 13.26 -21.67
N MET A 138 20.97 13.68 -22.67
CA MET A 138 19.52 13.77 -22.53
C MET A 138 18.91 12.41 -22.16
N LEU A 139 19.35 11.32 -22.78
CA LEU A 139 18.88 9.97 -22.46
C LEU A 139 19.21 9.53 -21.03
N VAL A 140 20.43 9.80 -20.56
CA VAL A 140 20.81 9.53 -19.17
C VAL A 140 19.96 10.36 -18.21
N ASP A 141 19.74 11.63 -18.51
CA ASP A 141 18.92 12.53 -17.69
C ASP A 141 17.45 12.05 -17.64
N VAL A 142 16.89 11.59 -18.75
CA VAL A 142 15.53 11.02 -18.82
C VAL A 142 15.45 9.68 -18.07
N GLN A 143 16.43 8.79 -18.19
CA GLN A 143 16.49 7.55 -17.41
C GLN A 143 16.54 7.82 -15.90
N ALA A 144 17.34 8.80 -15.48
CA ALA A 144 17.42 9.20 -14.07
C ALA A 144 16.08 9.73 -13.55
N GLN A 145 15.39 10.55 -14.35
CA GLN A 145 14.06 11.05 -13.99
C GLN A 145 12.98 9.97 -14.01
N MET A 146 13.06 8.99 -14.91
CA MET A 146 12.18 7.82 -14.91
C MET A 146 12.32 7.04 -13.60
N SER A 147 13.55 6.79 -13.15
CA SER A 147 13.78 6.14 -11.85
C SER A 147 13.22 6.97 -10.70
N TYR A 148 13.44 8.29 -10.71
CA TYR A 148 12.92 9.18 -9.67
C TYR A 148 11.38 9.18 -9.62
N ALA A 149 10.72 9.24 -10.77
CA ALA A 149 9.26 9.17 -10.86
C ALA A 149 8.71 7.81 -10.40
N GLN A 150 9.39 6.71 -10.71
CA GLN A 150 9.04 5.37 -10.20
C GLN A 150 9.14 5.30 -8.67
N ASP A 151 10.22 5.87 -8.09
CA ASP A 151 10.40 5.91 -6.64
C ASP A 151 9.32 6.77 -5.97
N ALA A 152 8.97 7.92 -6.56
CA ALA A 152 7.88 8.77 -6.10
C ALA A 152 6.52 8.04 -6.12
N LEU A 153 6.22 7.29 -7.19
CA LEU A 153 5.03 6.43 -7.26
C LEU A 153 5.06 5.30 -6.21
N GLY A 154 6.22 4.72 -5.94
CA GLY A 154 6.41 3.73 -4.87
C GLY A 154 6.11 4.30 -3.48
N VAL A 155 6.57 5.52 -3.21
CA VAL A 155 6.23 6.24 -1.98
C VAL A 155 4.74 6.54 -1.91
N ALA A 156 4.14 7.02 -3.01
CA ALA A 156 2.73 7.38 -3.06
C ALA A 156 1.80 6.17 -2.84
N THR A 157 2.12 5.03 -3.45
CA THR A 157 1.40 3.76 -3.25
C THR A 157 1.49 3.27 -1.80
N THR A 158 2.69 3.31 -1.21
CA THR A 158 2.89 2.97 0.22
C THR A 158 2.04 3.88 1.13
N LYS A 159 2.03 5.20 0.87
CA LYS A 159 1.24 6.16 1.64
C LYS A 159 -0.26 5.94 1.47
N ALA A 160 -0.72 5.57 0.28
CA ALA A 160 -2.11 5.24 0.03
C ALA A 160 -2.55 3.98 0.78
N GLU A 161 -1.69 2.96 0.90
CA GLU A 161 -1.96 1.78 1.72
C GLU A 161 -2.00 2.10 3.22
N GLU A 162 -1.05 2.89 3.72
CA GLU A 162 -1.04 3.38 5.10
C GLU A 162 -2.32 4.17 5.43
N SER A 163 -2.79 5.01 4.50
CA SER A 163 -4.04 5.76 4.65
C SER A 163 -5.26 4.85 4.77
N LYS A 164 -5.34 3.77 3.97
CA LYS A 164 -6.42 2.79 4.07
C LYS A 164 -6.41 2.07 5.42
N VAL A 165 -5.24 1.61 5.86
CA VAL A 165 -5.08 0.94 7.16
C VAL A 165 -5.52 1.85 8.30
N GLU A 166 -5.20 3.14 8.25
CA GLU A 166 -5.60 4.07 9.30
C GLU A 166 -7.09 4.45 9.23
N ALA A 167 -7.66 4.54 8.03
CA ALA A 167 -9.10 4.72 7.84
C ALA A 167 -9.91 3.54 8.43
N ASP A 168 -9.45 2.30 8.24
CA ASP A 168 -10.09 1.12 8.82
C ASP A 168 -10.03 1.14 10.36
N LYS A 169 -8.88 1.53 10.94
CA LYS A 169 -8.77 1.71 12.40
C LYS A 169 -9.70 2.81 12.91
N ALA A 170 -9.82 3.92 12.18
CA ALA A 170 -10.73 4.99 12.54
C ALA A 170 -12.20 4.54 12.50
N ALA A 171 -12.59 3.74 11.51
CA ALA A 171 -13.94 3.16 11.42
C ALA A 171 -14.24 2.24 12.60
N VAL A 172 -13.32 1.32 12.94
CA VAL A 172 -13.47 0.42 14.10
C VAL A 172 -13.56 1.20 15.41
N ALA A 173 -12.73 2.23 15.58
CA ALA A 173 -12.75 3.06 16.78
C ALA A 173 -14.05 3.89 16.89
N ALA A 174 -14.57 4.39 15.77
CA ALA A 174 -15.84 5.11 15.72
C ALA A 174 -17.02 4.19 16.09
N GLU A 175 -17.04 2.95 15.59
CA GLU A 175 -18.06 1.97 15.96
C GLU A 175 -18.01 1.63 17.46
N ALA A 176 -16.81 1.38 18.00
CA ALA A 176 -16.63 1.14 19.43
C ALA A 176 -17.11 2.34 20.28
N SER A 177 -16.86 3.58 19.82
CA SER A 177 -17.37 4.79 20.48
C SER A 177 -18.89 4.87 20.42
N ALA A 178 -19.52 4.52 19.30
CA ALA A 178 -20.98 4.53 19.16
C ALA A 178 -21.64 3.48 20.08
N GLN A 179 -21.08 2.27 20.13
CA GLN A 179 -21.55 1.20 21.02
C GLN A 179 -21.42 1.61 22.49
N ALA A 180 -20.28 2.18 22.89
CA ALA A 180 -20.06 2.64 24.26
C ALA A 180 -20.98 3.81 24.63
N ALA A 181 -21.24 4.75 23.70
CA ALA A 181 -22.19 5.84 23.91
C ALA A 181 -23.63 5.32 24.09
N SER A 182 -24.06 4.35 23.28
CA SER A 182 -25.36 3.70 23.42
C SER A 182 -25.50 3.00 24.78
N ALA A 183 -24.48 2.22 25.19
CA ALA A 183 -24.45 1.58 26.49
C ALA A 183 -24.51 2.59 27.66
N SER A 184 -23.83 3.74 27.52
CA SER A 184 -23.91 4.84 28.49
C SER A 184 -25.30 5.46 28.56
N GLN A 185 -26.00 5.64 27.43
CA GLN A 185 -27.36 6.16 27.43
C GLN A 185 -28.35 5.19 28.07
N VAL A 186 -28.23 3.89 27.79
CA VAL A 186 -29.06 2.85 28.42
C VAL A 186 -28.84 2.85 29.94
N ALA A 187 -27.58 2.84 30.39
CA ALA A 187 -27.26 2.86 31.82
C ALA A 187 -27.73 4.16 32.52
N ALA A 188 -27.70 5.31 31.84
CA ALA A 188 -28.24 6.57 32.36
C ALA A 188 -29.77 6.53 32.50
N ARG A 189 -30.49 5.91 31.54
CA ARG A 189 -31.95 5.72 31.64
C ARG A 189 -32.31 4.80 32.79
N GLU A 190 -31.63 3.68 32.94
CA GLU A 190 -31.83 2.75 34.07
C GLU A 190 -31.56 3.44 35.42
N GLN A 191 -30.52 4.28 35.52
CA GLN A 191 -30.25 5.05 36.72
C GLN A 191 -31.36 6.07 37.00
N HIS A 192 -31.86 6.76 35.97
CA HIS A 192 -32.98 7.69 36.13
C HIS A 192 -34.25 6.96 36.61
N GLU A 193 -34.61 5.84 35.99
CA GLU A 193 -35.76 5.01 36.39
C GLU A 193 -35.63 4.50 37.83
N ALA A 194 -34.45 4.01 38.23
CA ALA A 194 -34.20 3.57 39.60
C ALA A 194 -34.29 4.72 40.63
N THR A 195 -33.95 5.94 40.22
CA THR A 195 -34.06 7.13 41.07
C THR A 195 -35.53 7.52 41.27
N LEU A 196 -36.33 7.49 40.18
CA LEU A 196 -37.78 7.75 40.26
C LEU A 196 -38.51 6.71 41.13
N GLU A 197 -38.15 5.43 41.03
CA GLU A 197 -38.72 4.37 41.88
C GLU A 197 -38.37 4.59 43.35
N LEU A 198 -37.12 4.97 43.67
CA LEU A 198 -36.72 5.28 45.03
C LEU A 198 -37.53 6.46 45.59
N GLU A 199 -37.66 7.56 44.83
CA GLU A 199 -38.47 8.71 45.21
C GLU A 199 -39.95 8.35 45.43
N ALA A 200 -40.51 7.48 44.58
CA ALA A 200 -41.89 7.01 44.72
C ALA A 200 -42.08 6.19 46.01
N GLN A 201 -41.13 5.30 46.34
CA GLN A 201 -41.15 4.51 47.57
C GLN A 201 -40.98 5.39 48.82
N GLU A 202 -40.12 6.40 48.75
CA GLU A 202 -39.93 7.37 49.84
C GLU A 202 -41.19 8.20 50.07
N LYS A 203 -41.83 8.67 48.99
CA LYS A 203 -43.11 9.38 49.05
C LYS A 203 -44.23 8.49 49.61
N ALA A 204 -44.34 7.25 49.16
CA ALA A 204 -45.35 6.31 49.65
C ALA A 204 -45.20 6.04 51.16
N LYS A 205 -43.95 5.92 51.66
CA LYS A 205 -43.69 5.80 53.10
C LYS A 205 -44.04 7.09 53.84
N ALA A 206 -43.68 8.25 53.29
CA ALA A 206 -44.01 9.55 53.89
C ALA A 206 -45.53 9.78 53.99
N ASP A 207 -46.28 9.46 52.94
CA ASP A 207 -47.73 9.59 52.88
C ASP A 207 -48.42 8.62 53.88
N ALA A 208 -47.93 7.38 53.99
CA ALA A 208 -48.42 6.41 54.97
C ALA A 208 -48.16 6.87 56.42
N LEU A 209 -46.98 7.43 56.70
CA LEU A 209 -46.65 8.00 57.99
C LEU A 209 -47.55 9.21 58.32
N ALA A 210 -47.77 10.10 57.35
CA ALA A 210 -48.65 11.25 57.53
C ALA A 210 -50.10 10.83 57.83
N ALA A 211 -50.63 9.86 57.08
CA ALA A 211 -51.99 9.36 57.27
C ALA A 211 -52.20 8.71 58.66
N GLU A 212 -51.26 7.91 59.13
CA GLU A 212 -51.33 7.32 60.48
C GLU A 212 -51.09 8.35 61.60
N GLN A 213 -50.30 9.40 61.32
CA GLN A 213 -50.11 10.51 62.27
C GLN A 213 -51.39 11.34 62.46
N VAL A 214 -52.15 11.58 61.40
CA VAL A 214 -53.46 12.24 61.50
C VAL A 214 -54.42 11.39 62.33
N LYS A 215 -54.54 10.09 62.06
CA LYS A 215 -55.40 9.17 62.82
C LYS A 215 -54.99 9.02 64.29
N ALA A 216 -53.70 9.10 64.60
CA ALA A 216 -53.18 9.02 65.96
C ALA A 216 -53.54 10.25 66.82
N ASN A 217 -53.71 11.41 66.18
CA ASN A 217 -53.97 12.71 66.82
C ASN A 217 -55.44 13.16 66.74
N ASP A 218 -56.29 12.46 65.99
CA ASP A 218 -57.71 12.78 65.84
C ASP A 218 -58.51 12.41 67.11
N GLU A 219 -58.95 13.44 67.85
CA GLU A 219 -59.72 13.31 69.09
C GLU A 219 -61.14 12.78 68.89
N SER A 220 -61.66 12.80 67.66
CA SER A 220 -62.98 12.27 67.33
C SER A 220 -63.00 10.73 67.25
N LEU A 221 -61.82 10.09 67.15
CA LEU A 221 -61.67 8.64 67.09
C LEU A 221 -61.60 8.00 68.48
N SER A 222 -62.16 6.79 68.59
CA SER A 222 -62.12 6.02 69.84
C SER A 222 -60.69 5.75 70.32
N THR A 223 -60.51 5.65 71.65
CA THR A 223 -59.20 5.41 72.29
C THR A 223 -58.47 4.20 71.70
N VAL A 224 -59.22 3.14 71.36
CA VAL A 224 -58.67 1.94 70.72
C VAL A 224 -58.15 2.23 69.31
N LYS A 225 -58.87 3.02 68.50
CA LYS A 225 -58.44 3.40 67.15
C LYS A 225 -57.21 4.30 67.17
N ARG A 226 -57.14 5.29 68.07
CA ARG A 226 -55.94 6.12 68.27
C ARG A 226 -54.73 5.31 68.72
N ASN A 227 -54.91 4.40 69.67
CA ASN A 227 -53.81 3.54 70.14
C ASN A 227 -53.33 2.57 69.06
N LYS A 228 -54.24 2.06 68.21
CA LYS A 228 -53.89 1.25 67.04
C LYS A 228 -53.08 2.06 66.01
N ALA A 229 -53.50 3.28 65.69
CA ALA A 229 -52.77 4.18 64.81
C ALA A 229 -51.38 4.53 65.38
N LYS A 230 -51.27 4.83 66.69
CA LYS A 230 -49.98 5.05 67.36
C LYS A 230 -49.05 3.83 67.29
N ALA A 231 -49.59 2.62 67.46
CA ALA A 231 -48.83 1.39 67.32
C ALA A 231 -48.37 1.17 65.86
N GLN A 232 -49.23 1.41 64.87
CA GLN A 232 -48.88 1.33 63.44
C GLN A 232 -47.85 2.38 63.03
N LEU A 233 -47.93 3.59 63.57
CA LEU A 233 -46.96 4.66 63.36
C LEU A 233 -45.58 4.30 63.95
N ALA A 234 -45.56 3.67 65.14
CA ALA A 234 -44.34 3.14 65.73
C ALA A 234 -43.73 2.02 64.88
N ILE A 235 -44.56 1.08 64.38
CA ILE A 235 -44.14 0.00 63.47
C ILE A 235 -43.54 0.57 62.17
N LEU A 236 -44.22 1.50 61.50
CA LEU A 236 -43.75 2.12 60.26
C LEU A 236 -42.47 2.96 60.43
N LYS A 237 -42.25 3.50 61.63
CA LYS A 237 -41.00 4.21 61.99
C LYS A 237 -39.86 3.25 62.32
N SER A 238 -40.15 2.11 62.95
CA SER A 238 -39.14 1.10 63.33
C SER A 238 -38.78 0.14 62.20
N GLU A 239 -39.73 -0.17 61.30
CA GLU A 239 -39.49 -1.03 60.15
C GLU A 239 -38.82 -0.23 59.02
N ASP A 240 -37.58 -0.59 58.76
CA ASP A 240 -36.96 -0.31 57.47
C ASP A 240 -37.69 -1.16 56.43
N SER A 241 -38.47 -0.52 55.56
CA SER A 241 -39.32 -1.26 54.63
C SER A 241 -38.42 -1.99 53.63
N GLN A 242 -38.58 -3.32 53.54
CA GLN A 242 -37.88 -4.13 52.54
C GLN A 242 -37.94 -3.54 51.11
N PRO A 243 -39.05 -2.91 50.67
CA PRO A 243 -39.10 -2.18 49.41
C PRO A 243 -38.11 -1.01 49.29
N LEU A 244 -37.97 -0.15 50.30
CA LEU A 244 -37.03 0.97 50.27
C LEU A 244 -35.57 0.50 50.22
N ARG A 245 -35.24 -0.53 51.01
CA ARG A 245 -33.89 -1.11 50.99
C ARG A 245 -33.57 -1.69 49.62
N ARG A 246 -34.52 -2.39 48.98
CA ARG A 246 -34.37 -2.90 47.61
C ARG A 246 -34.21 -1.76 46.60
N ALA A 247 -35.06 -0.73 46.65
CA ALA A 247 -34.98 0.41 45.74
C ALA A 247 -33.63 1.14 45.85
N ARG A 248 -33.12 1.33 47.07
CA ARG A 248 -31.80 1.93 47.30
C ARG A 248 -30.65 1.09 46.75
N ILE A 249 -30.68 -0.23 46.93
CA ILE A 249 -29.69 -1.14 46.34
C ILE A 249 -29.74 -1.09 44.81
N THR A 250 -30.94 -1.06 44.23
CA THR A 250 -31.13 -0.96 42.78
C THR A 250 -30.60 0.37 42.23
N GLN A 251 -30.89 1.49 42.90
CA GLN A 251 -30.36 2.81 42.53
C GLN A 251 -28.84 2.83 42.60
N GLU A 252 -28.23 2.32 43.67
CA GLU A 252 -26.78 2.28 43.83
C GLU A 252 -26.12 1.41 42.75
N ALA A 253 -26.72 0.26 42.42
CA ALA A 253 -26.25 -0.60 41.34
C ALA A 253 -26.35 0.09 39.98
N ALA A 254 -27.45 0.80 39.71
CA ALA A 254 -27.67 1.54 38.48
C ALA A 254 -26.70 2.72 38.35
N GLU A 255 -26.41 3.45 39.43
CA GLU A 255 -25.41 4.51 39.47
C GLU A 255 -24.00 3.99 39.16
N ARG A 256 -23.59 2.89 39.80
CA ARG A 256 -22.30 2.24 39.50
C ARG A 256 -22.20 1.82 38.03
N LYS A 257 -23.28 1.27 37.46
CA LYS A 257 -23.35 0.88 36.05
C LYS A 257 -23.26 2.10 35.13
N ALA A 258 -23.98 3.18 35.42
CA ALA A 258 -23.95 4.43 34.67
C ALA A 258 -22.56 5.07 34.67
N VAL A 259 -21.90 5.16 35.84
CA VAL A 259 -20.53 5.70 35.96
C VAL A 259 -19.53 4.87 35.15
N LYS A 260 -19.63 3.53 35.21
CA LYS A 260 -18.75 2.64 34.43
C LYS A 260 -18.98 2.81 32.93
N ALA A 261 -20.24 2.88 32.49
CA ALA A 261 -20.58 3.05 31.08
C ALA A 261 -20.15 4.43 30.55
N ALA A 262 -20.32 5.50 31.35
CA ALA A 262 -19.87 6.84 30.99
C ALA A 262 -18.34 6.92 30.82
N ARG A 263 -17.57 6.28 31.72
CA ARG A 263 -16.10 6.19 31.57
C ARG A 263 -15.65 5.40 30.35
N ALA A 264 -16.37 4.32 30.03
CA ALA A 264 -16.11 3.53 28.82
C ALA A 264 -16.39 4.36 27.56
N ALA A 265 -17.51 5.09 27.53
CA ALA A 265 -17.86 5.99 26.43
C ALA A 265 -16.83 7.12 26.25
N GLN A 266 -16.36 7.72 27.35
CA GLN A 266 -15.33 8.76 27.28
C GLN A 266 -14.02 8.22 26.71
N THR A 267 -13.56 7.06 27.20
CA THR A 267 -12.33 6.42 26.69
C THR A 267 -12.44 6.08 25.21
N ALA A 268 -13.58 5.51 24.79
CA ALA A 268 -13.82 5.15 23.40
C ALA A 268 -13.91 6.39 22.48
N ALA A 269 -14.52 7.49 22.96
CA ALA A 269 -14.59 8.75 22.22
C ALA A 269 -13.21 9.38 22.01
N VAL A 270 -12.34 9.35 23.02
CA VAL A 270 -10.95 9.83 22.90
C VAL A 270 -10.16 8.97 21.90
N ALA A 271 -10.33 7.64 21.94
CA ALA A 271 -9.69 6.73 21.00
C ALA A 271 -10.18 6.96 19.56
N ALA A 272 -11.50 7.12 19.36
CA ALA A 272 -12.08 7.43 18.06
C ALA A 272 -11.58 8.76 17.49
N LYS A 273 -11.49 9.80 18.32
CA LYS A 273 -10.92 11.09 17.89
C LYS A 273 -9.46 10.94 17.46
N LYS A 274 -8.63 10.27 18.27
CA LYS A 274 -7.23 10.05 17.93
C LYS A 274 -7.06 9.27 16.63
N ALA A 275 -7.85 8.20 16.43
CA ALA A 275 -7.80 7.39 15.21
C ALA A 275 -8.26 8.21 13.98
N LYS A 276 -9.29 9.05 14.15
CA LYS A 276 -9.73 9.97 13.09
C LYS A 276 -8.63 10.97 12.71
N ASP A 277 -7.99 11.61 13.68
CA ASP A 277 -6.91 12.58 13.42
C ASP A 277 -5.73 11.90 12.69
N LEU A 278 -5.38 10.65 13.05
CA LEU A 278 -4.37 9.86 12.35
C LEU A 278 -4.80 9.49 10.92
N ALA A 279 -6.07 9.11 10.71
CA ALA A 279 -6.57 8.81 9.37
C ALA A 279 -6.57 10.05 8.46
N GLU A 280 -6.94 11.22 8.98
CA GLU A 280 -6.91 12.48 8.23
C GLU A 280 -5.48 12.89 7.87
N THR A 281 -4.53 12.75 8.79
CA THR A 281 -3.12 13.04 8.50
C THR A 281 -2.51 12.07 7.49
N ALA A 282 -2.84 10.78 7.57
CA ALA A 282 -2.41 9.78 6.60
C ALA A 282 -3.03 10.01 5.21
N ALA A 283 -4.31 10.37 5.15
CA ALA A 283 -4.98 10.73 3.90
C ALA A 283 -4.35 11.97 3.23
N ALA A 284 -4.09 13.03 4.00
CA ALA A 284 -3.43 14.23 3.49
C ALA A 284 -1.99 13.93 3.01
N ALA A 285 -1.27 13.03 3.68
CA ALA A 285 0.06 12.59 3.24
C ALA A 285 -0.01 11.78 1.94
N ALA A 286 -0.98 10.88 1.80
CA ALA A 286 -1.21 10.12 0.58
C ALA A 286 -1.59 11.03 -0.60
N GLU A 287 -2.48 12.00 -0.40
CA GLU A 287 -2.87 12.97 -1.44
C GLU A 287 -1.67 13.81 -1.91
N ARG A 288 -0.83 14.28 -0.98
CA ARG A 288 0.39 15.03 -1.33
C ARG A 288 1.37 14.17 -2.11
N ALA A 289 1.62 12.94 -1.66
CA ALA A 289 2.54 12.03 -2.34
C ALA A 289 2.05 11.66 -3.74
N MET A 290 0.74 11.45 -3.93
CA MET A 290 0.15 11.22 -5.25
C MET A 290 0.28 12.46 -6.15
N ALA A 291 0.03 13.66 -5.62
CA ALA A 291 0.16 14.90 -6.39
C ALA A 291 1.61 15.20 -6.81
N GLU A 292 2.57 14.89 -5.93
CA GLU A 292 4.01 15.01 -6.22
C GLU A 292 4.42 13.99 -7.30
N ALA A 293 4.05 12.72 -7.14
CA ALA A 293 4.34 11.69 -8.13
C ALA A 293 3.69 12.00 -9.49
N ASP A 294 2.46 12.51 -9.50
CA ASP A 294 1.78 12.94 -10.73
C ASP A 294 2.52 14.07 -11.44
N LYS A 295 3.05 15.05 -10.68
CA LYS A 295 3.85 16.16 -11.23
C LYS A 295 5.16 15.67 -11.83
N GLU A 296 5.85 14.75 -11.16
CA GLU A 296 7.10 14.16 -11.65
C GLU A 296 6.88 13.37 -12.95
N VAL A 297 5.78 12.60 -13.05
CA VAL A 297 5.46 11.88 -14.28
C VAL A 297 5.06 12.83 -15.41
N GLU A 298 4.38 13.95 -15.11
CA GLU A 298 4.10 14.98 -16.12
C GLU A 298 5.41 15.58 -16.68
N GLU A 299 6.32 16.01 -15.82
CA GLU A 299 7.62 16.55 -16.24
C GLU A 299 8.47 15.53 -17.00
N LEU A 300 8.40 14.26 -16.60
CA LEU A 300 9.03 13.15 -17.29
C LEU A 300 8.43 12.92 -18.68
N THR A 301 7.11 13.06 -18.82
CA THR A 301 6.42 12.89 -20.12
C THR A 301 6.96 13.89 -21.13
N ASP A 302 7.05 15.17 -20.73
CA ASP A 302 7.53 16.24 -21.60
C ASP A 302 8.99 16.01 -22.00
N LYS A 303 9.85 15.66 -21.04
CA LYS A 303 11.28 15.43 -21.30
C LYS A 303 11.55 14.16 -22.10
N LEU A 304 10.76 13.10 -21.91
CA LEU A 304 10.86 11.88 -22.71
C LEU A 304 10.50 12.16 -24.18
N GLU A 305 9.43 12.91 -24.44
CA GLU A 305 9.04 13.26 -25.81
C GLU A 305 10.02 14.24 -26.46
N GLU A 306 10.60 15.18 -25.70
CA GLU A 306 11.71 16.03 -26.19
C GLU A 306 12.94 15.20 -26.57
N ALA A 307 13.34 14.25 -25.71
CA ALA A 307 14.49 13.37 -25.99
C ALA A 307 14.25 12.48 -27.22
N LYS A 308 13.03 11.96 -27.39
CA LYS A 308 12.66 11.20 -28.60
C LYS A 308 12.74 12.05 -29.86
N ALA A 309 12.19 13.27 -29.82
CA ALA A 309 12.24 14.19 -30.95
C ALA A 309 13.69 14.56 -31.29
N ALA A 310 14.53 14.81 -30.28
CA ALA A 310 15.94 15.14 -30.46
C ALA A 310 16.78 13.97 -31.00
N CYS A 311 16.39 12.73 -30.70
CA CYS A 311 17.07 11.52 -31.16
C CYS A 311 16.46 10.89 -32.41
N ALA A 312 15.34 11.42 -32.91
CA ALA A 312 14.64 10.92 -34.08
C ALA A 312 15.57 10.88 -35.31
N GLY A 313 15.66 9.72 -35.96
CA GLY A 313 16.46 9.52 -37.17
C GLY A 313 17.96 9.31 -36.97
N SER A 314 18.47 9.30 -35.73
CA SER A 314 19.89 8.96 -35.47
C SER A 314 20.19 7.45 -35.49
N GLY A 315 19.15 6.60 -35.59
CA GLY A 315 19.29 5.15 -35.78
C GLY A 315 20.00 4.41 -34.64
N THR A 316 20.10 5.02 -33.46
CA THR A 316 20.75 4.40 -32.31
C THR A 316 19.97 4.72 -31.04
N GLU A 317 19.73 3.68 -30.24
CA GLU A 317 19.04 3.69 -28.93
C GLU A 317 17.51 3.48 -28.97
N ASP A 318 16.95 2.99 -30.08
CA ASP A 318 15.52 2.66 -30.20
C ASP A 318 15.05 1.64 -29.14
N GLY A 319 15.91 0.67 -28.77
CA GLY A 319 15.61 -0.28 -27.69
C GLY A 319 15.52 0.37 -26.31
N THR A 320 16.28 1.42 -26.07
CA THR A 320 16.22 2.21 -24.84
C THR A 320 14.96 3.06 -24.81
N PHE A 321 14.56 3.67 -25.93
CA PHE A 321 13.30 4.38 -26.02
C PHE A 321 12.09 3.46 -25.86
N TRP A 322 12.13 2.26 -26.44
CA TRP A 322 11.10 1.25 -26.21
C TRP A 322 11.02 0.85 -24.73
N TRP A 323 12.17 0.64 -24.08
CA TRP A 323 12.24 0.30 -22.66
C TRP A 323 11.63 1.40 -21.78
N LEU A 324 12.03 2.66 -22.02
CA LEU A 324 11.48 3.83 -21.35
C LEU A 324 9.98 3.98 -21.61
N ASP A 325 9.52 3.66 -22.82
CA ASP A 325 8.11 3.70 -23.14
C ASP A 325 7.30 2.69 -22.37
N ARG A 326 7.84 1.49 -22.21
CA ARG A 326 7.24 0.43 -21.41
C ARG A 326 7.26 0.73 -19.92
N GLU A 327 8.37 1.26 -19.40
CA GLU A 327 8.49 1.73 -18.01
C GLU A 327 7.45 2.80 -17.67
N PHE A 328 7.26 3.73 -18.61
CA PHE A 328 6.25 4.76 -18.49
C PHE A 328 4.83 4.19 -18.50
N GLU A 329 4.52 3.27 -19.41
CA GLU A 329 3.20 2.62 -19.46
C GLU A 329 2.87 1.82 -18.18
N GLU A 330 3.86 1.14 -17.60
CA GLU A 330 3.69 0.51 -16.29
C GLU A 330 3.45 1.55 -15.19
N SER A 331 4.16 2.68 -15.24
CA SER A 331 3.98 3.78 -14.28
C SER A 331 2.57 4.42 -14.39
N LEU A 332 2.03 4.54 -15.61
CA LEU A 332 0.67 5.05 -15.85
C LEU A 332 -0.43 4.21 -15.16
N LYS A 333 -0.20 2.93 -14.90
CA LYS A 333 -1.18 2.07 -14.21
C LYS A 333 -1.46 2.51 -12.78
N PHE A 334 -0.50 3.21 -12.18
CA PHE A 334 -0.58 3.69 -10.79
C PHE A 334 -1.03 5.16 -10.71
N MET A 335 -1.20 5.84 -11.84
CA MET A 335 -1.60 7.24 -11.89
C MET A 335 -3.11 7.45 -11.81
N GLY A 336 -3.49 8.68 -11.43
CA GLY A 336 -4.88 9.15 -11.51
C GLY A 336 -5.43 9.16 -12.95
N PRO A 337 -6.74 8.90 -13.16
CA PRO A 337 -7.35 8.83 -14.50
C PRO A 337 -7.16 10.08 -15.36
N LYS A 338 -7.17 11.27 -14.76
CA LYS A 338 -7.02 12.55 -15.48
C LYS A 338 -5.59 12.73 -15.98
N GLN A 339 -4.62 12.39 -15.14
CA GLN A 339 -3.20 12.51 -15.42
C GLN A 339 -2.78 11.49 -16.47
N ARG A 340 -3.28 10.26 -16.36
CA ARG A 340 -3.13 9.23 -17.39
C ARG A 340 -3.63 9.72 -18.75
N ALA A 341 -4.83 10.28 -18.82
CA ALA A 341 -5.38 10.80 -20.08
C ALA A 341 -4.54 11.94 -20.66
N LYS A 342 -4.00 12.83 -19.81
CA LYS A 342 -3.10 13.92 -20.24
C LYS A 342 -1.78 13.39 -20.80
N ALA A 343 -1.16 12.42 -20.11
CA ALA A 343 0.05 11.74 -20.54
C ALA A 343 -0.14 10.99 -21.87
N GLU A 344 -1.24 10.25 -22.01
CA GLU A 344 -1.61 9.57 -23.26
C GLU A 344 -1.83 10.57 -24.41
N ALA A 345 -2.47 11.71 -24.13
CA ALA A 345 -2.68 12.77 -25.12
C ALA A 345 -1.36 13.46 -25.56
N ALA A 346 -0.45 13.73 -24.62
CA ALA A 346 0.87 14.29 -24.93
C ALA A 346 1.69 13.35 -25.83
N ARG A 347 1.64 12.03 -25.54
CA ARG A 347 2.27 11.00 -26.39
C ARG A 347 1.63 10.90 -27.77
N ALA A 348 0.30 10.92 -27.86
CA ALA A 348 -0.40 10.89 -29.13
C ALA A 348 0.01 12.09 -30.01
N ALA A 349 0.04 13.30 -29.43
CA ALA A 349 0.44 14.51 -30.15
C ALA A 349 1.91 14.48 -30.63
N SER A 350 2.82 13.86 -29.87
CA SER A 350 4.22 13.67 -30.28
C SER A 350 4.35 12.64 -31.40
N ARG A 351 3.64 11.51 -31.31
CA ARG A 351 3.59 10.48 -32.36
C ARG A 351 3.04 11.04 -33.67
N ASP A 352 2.00 11.86 -33.60
CA ASP A 352 1.44 12.54 -34.78
C ASP A 352 2.42 13.52 -35.42
N LYS A 353 3.22 14.25 -34.62
CA LYS A 353 4.29 15.13 -35.13
C LYS A 353 5.44 14.36 -35.77
N ALA A 354 5.82 13.21 -35.20
CA ALA A 354 6.85 12.34 -35.79
C ALA A 354 6.38 11.67 -37.09
N ALA A 355 5.09 11.29 -37.17
CA ALA A 355 4.48 10.71 -38.36
C ALA A 355 4.21 11.75 -39.47
N ALA A 356 4.02 13.02 -39.11
CA ALA A 356 3.83 14.10 -40.07
C ALA A 356 5.09 14.43 -40.88
N GLY A 357 6.29 14.05 -40.41
CA GLY A 357 7.57 14.31 -41.06
C GLY A 357 7.89 15.81 -41.22
N PRO A 358 9.16 16.19 -41.48
CA PRO A 358 9.49 17.53 -41.97
C PRO A 358 8.95 17.81 -43.38
#